data_AF-A0A2E0BHZ2-F1
#
_entry.id   AF-A0A2E0BHZ2-F1
#
_cell.length_a   1.000
_cell.length_b   1.000
_cell.length_c   1.000
_cell.angle_alpha   90.00
_cell.angle_beta   90.00
_cell.angle_gamma   90.00
#
_symmetry.space_group_name_H-M   'P 1'
#
loop_
_entity.id
_entity.type
_entity.pdbx_description
1 polymer ?
#
loop_
_entity_poly.entity_id
_entity_poly.type
_entity_poly.pdbx_seq_one_letter_code
_entity_poly.pdbx_strand_id
1 'polypeptide(L)'
;MATEIISHDWNMPVPNDFLRDHSYSEGKSRAVTYDGPDKIWLQIGADGTEKYGPLTEDDMADGRPIPADVTQMFEVDCTEYPLICQLRGPVIDEKEETREVDDDIPHPDCPDMTAQGYRQFKYNRHLFIEDLYDASTVKVVDGVPTIHAFTVQEKMLGRPNDLTWDDIRSHRNTQLAQTDGQIAEDMPEDMKNTWKTYRQKLRDLPTELEAAGVSPNIAYYMFPDQPYYTAPPADPEPPADATADWAPPSSGVIGN
;
A
#
# COMPACT_ATOMS: atom_id res chain seq x y z
N MET A 1 31.63 12.06 3.58
CA MET A 1 32.32 11.03 2.78
C MET A 1 31.27 10.47 1.83
N ALA A 2 31.62 9.61 0.86
CA ALA A 2 30.59 9.05 -0.02
C ALA A 2 29.71 8.08 0.78
N THR A 3 28.40 8.11 0.56
CA THR A 3 27.45 7.16 1.15
C THR A 3 27.87 5.73 0.82
N GLU A 4 28.01 4.86 1.81
CA GLU A 4 28.32 3.44 1.60
C GLU A 4 27.01 2.69 1.31
N ILE A 5 27.01 1.78 0.34
CA ILE A 5 25.83 0.96 0.02
C ILE A 5 26.05 -0.44 0.60
N ILE A 6 25.05 -0.93 1.31
CA ILE A 6 25.04 -2.23 1.98
C ILE A 6 23.90 -3.11 1.47
N SER A 7 24.12 -4.41 1.55
CA SER A 7 23.06 -5.42 1.43
C SER A 7 22.97 -6.17 2.75
N HIS A 8 21.80 -6.13 3.39
CA HIS A 8 21.60 -6.65 4.75
C HIS A 8 20.35 -7.54 4.82
N ASP A 9 20.56 -8.83 5.06
CA ASP A 9 19.48 -9.78 5.29
C ASP A 9 18.93 -9.66 6.72
N TRP A 10 17.61 -9.49 6.84
CA TRP A 10 16.94 -9.38 8.12
C TRP A 10 15.57 -10.07 8.10
N ASN A 11 14.98 -10.21 9.28
CA ASN A 11 13.65 -10.81 9.45
C ASN A 11 12.64 -9.71 9.76
N MET A 12 11.80 -9.37 8.78
CA MET A 12 10.69 -8.46 8.95
C MET A 12 9.60 -9.11 9.81
N PRO A 13 9.18 -8.49 10.92
CA PRO A 13 7.99 -8.92 11.66
C PRO A 13 6.75 -8.84 10.77
N VAL A 14 5.95 -9.91 10.75
CA VAL A 14 4.66 -9.92 10.06
C VAL A 14 3.53 -10.19 11.06
N PRO A 15 2.33 -9.65 10.82
CA PRO A 15 1.19 -9.89 11.69
C PRO A 15 0.82 -11.38 11.73
N ASN A 16 0.10 -11.77 12.77
CA ASN A 16 -0.44 -13.12 12.92
C ASN A 16 -1.28 -13.53 11.71
N ASP A 17 -2.15 -12.64 11.24
CA ASP A 17 -2.98 -12.85 10.05
C ASP A 17 -3.28 -11.51 9.36
N PHE A 18 -2.80 -11.32 8.13
CA PHE A 18 -2.93 -10.06 7.42
C PHE A 18 -4.41 -9.75 7.12
N LEU A 19 -4.83 -8.53 7.43
CA LEU A 19 -6.22 -8.04 7.36
C LEU A 19 -7.22 -8.74 8.31
N ARG A 20 -6.76 -9.56 9.27
CA ARG A 20 -7.62 -10.23 10.27
C ARG A 20 -7.13 -10.06 11.70
N ASP A 21 -5.84 -10.25 11.93
CA ASP A 21 -5.17 -10.09 13.23
C ASP A 21 -3.79 -9.45 13.03
N HIS A 22 -3.74 -8.13 13.22
CA HIS A 22 -2.49 -7.35 13.15
C HIS A 22 -1.70 -7.36 14.47
N SER A 23 -1.94 -8.32 15.37
CA SER A 23 -1.03 -8.57 16.49
C SER A 23 0.22 -9.32 16.03
N TYR A 24 1.32 -9.10 16.74
CA TYR A 24 2.62 -9.75 16.48
C TYR A 24 2.97 -10.79 17.56
N SER A 25 1.94 -11.26 18.27
CA SER A 25 2.10 -12.10 19.47
C SER A 25 2.64 -13.49 19.17
N GLU A 26 2.44 -14.01 17.94
CA GLU A 26 2.99 -15.30 17.50
C GLU A 26 4.44 -15.20 17.02
N GLY A 27 5.01 -14.00 16.92
CA GLY A 27 6.40 -13.79 16.51
C GLY A 27 6.69 -14.22 15.08
N LYS A 28 5.68 -14.17 14.19
CA LYS A 28 5.88 -14.47 12.76
C LYS A 28 6.79 -13.42 12.12
N SER A 29 7.64 -13.89 11.21
CA SER A 29 8.52 -13.02 10.43
C SER A 29 8.76 -13.57 9.03
N ARG A 30 9.21 -12.71 8.13
CA ARG A 30 9.64 -13.05 6.77
C ARG A 30 11.07 -12.58 6.53
N ALA A 31 11.89 -13.39 5.86
CA ALA A 31 13.20 -12.96 5.42
C ALA A 31 13.07 -11.91 4.31
N VAL A 32 13.80 -10.80 4.46
CA VAL A 32 13.85 -9.68 3.51
C VAL A 32 15.30 -9.21 3.45
N THR A 33 15.73 -8.74 2.28
CA THR A 33 17.05 -8.14 2.10
C THR A 33 16.87 -6.63 1.91
N TYR A 34 17.49 -5.84 2.78
CA TYR A 34 17.65 -4.41 2.58
C TYR A 34 18.82 -4.18 1.62
N ASP A 35 18.64 -3.35 0.59
CA ASP A 35 19.69 -2.94 -0.34
C ASP A 35 19.67 -1.41 -0.50
N GLY A 36 20.61 -0.73 0.15
CA GLY A 36 20.59 0.73 0.24
C GLY A 36 21.74 1.31 1.06
N PRO A 37 21.70 2.61 1.39
CA PRO A 37 22.71 3.27 2.22
C PRO A 37 22.98 2.57 3.57
N ASP A 38 24.22 2.60 4.03
CA ASP A 38 24.63 2.13 5.36
C ASP A 38 23.90 2.89 6.49
N LYS A 39 23.60 4.16 6.22
CA LYS A 39 22.86 5.05 7.13
C LYS A 39 22.06 6.09 6.37
N ILE A 40 21.03 6.58 7.04
CA ILE A 40 20.21 7.69 6.57
C ILE A 40 20.02 8.72 7.69
N TRP A 41 19.74 9.97 7.33
CA TRP A 41 19.44 11.03 8.30
C TRP A 41 17.99 11.46 8.22
N LEU A 42 17.23 11.23 9.29
CA LEU A 42 15.86 11.71 9.44
C LEU A 42 15.86 13.16 9.94
N GLN A 43 15.01 13.99 9.34
CA GLN A 43 14.83 15.39 9.74
C GLN A 43 13.67 15.49 10.74
N ILE A 44 14.01 15.57 12.03
CA ILE A 44 13.07 15.46 13.15
C ILE A 44 12.71 16.84 13.72
N GLY A 45 11.42 17.10 13.86
CA GLY A 45 10.89 18.30 14.50
C GLY A 45 10.85 18.22 16.04
N ALA A 46 10.48 19.31 16.69
CA ALA A 46 10.47 19.42 18.15
C ALA A 46 9.51 18.43 18.85
N ASP A 47 8.52 17.94 18.11
CA ASP A 47 7.54 16.94 18.54
C ASP A 47 8.03 15.49 18.34
N GLY A 48 9.28 15.32 17.89
CA GLY A 48 9.88 14.01 17.64
C GLY A 48 9.44 13.38 16.32
N THR A 49 8.60 14.03 15.51
CA THR A 49 8.16 13.46 14.23
C THR A 49 9.12 13.81 13.11
N GLU A 50 9.24 12.91 12.13
CA GLU A 50 9.85 13.24 10.85
C GLU A 50 9.04 14.37 10.17
N LYS A 51 9.74 15.37 9.63
CA LYS A 51 9.13 16.48 8.87
C LYS A 51 9.43 16.38 7.38
N TYR A 52 10.66 16.00 7.06
CA TYR A 52 11.15 15.91 5.68
C TYR A 52 11.96 14.64 5.50
N GLY A 53 12.01 14.20 4.23
CA GLY A 53 12.56 12.92 3.83
C GLY A 53 13.97 12.67 4.36
N PRO A 54 14.39 11.41 4.34
CA PRO A 54 15.73 11.09 4.76
C PRO A 54 16.73 11.71 3.80
N LEU A 55 17.84 12.15 4.37
CA LEU A 55 19.00 12.61 3.64
C LEU A 55 20.04 11.50 3.63
N THR A 56 20.81 11.44 2.55
CA THR A 56 22.03 10.62 2.50
C THR A 56 23.23 11.38 3.08
N GLU A 57 24.37 10.72 3.21
CA GLU A 57 25.58 11.39 3.72
C GLU A 57 26.02 12.50 2.78
N ASP A 58 25.84 12.27 1.48
CA ASP A 58 26.16 13.23 0.43
C ASP A 58 25.25 14.45 0.48
N ASP A 59 23.94 14.27 0.73
CA ASP A 59 23.00 15.38 0.91
C ASP A 59 23.33 16.24 2.14
N MET A 60 23.73 15.59 3.23
CA MET A 60 24.20 16.26 4.45
C MET A 60 25.49 17.05 4.22
N ALA A 61 26.37 16.54 3.34
CA ALA A 61 27.63 17.19 2.99
C ALA A 61 27.48 18.38 2.03
N ASP A 62 26.35 18.52 1.32
CA ASP A 62 26.07 19.61 0.37
C ASP A 62 25.92 20.98 1.07
N GLY A 63 25.82 21.02 2.40
CA GLY A 63 25.81 22.27 3.18
C GLY A 63 24.53 23.09 3.02
N ARG A 64 23.44 22.46 2.56
CA ARG A 64 22.13 23.11 2.47
C ARG A 64 21.64 23.54 3.87
N PRO A 65 20.99 24.71 3.99
CA PRO A 65 20.41 25.13 5.26
C PRO A 65 19.35 24.13 5.73
N ILE A 66 19.36 23.83 7.03
CA ILE A 66 18.35 22.99 7.68
C ILE A 66 17.04 23.80 7.79
N PRO A 67 15.87 23.23 7.45
CA PRO A 67 14.58 23.88 7.63
C PRO A 67 14.34 24.33 9.09
N ALA A 68 13.63 25.46 9.27
CA ALA A 68 13.47 26.09 10.59
C ALA A 68 12.63 25.28 11.59
N ASP A 69 11.81 24.35 11.10
CA ASP A 69 10.96 23.45 11.86
C ASP A 69 11.62 22.09 12.17
N VAL A 70 12.85 21.88 11.71
CA VAL A 70 13.70 20.73 12.06
C VAL A 70 14.58 21.10 13.24
N THR A 71 14.49 20.34 14.32
CA THR A 71 15.29 20.53 15.53
C THR A 71 16.45 19.57 15.64
N GLN A 72 16.40 18.43 14.93
CA GLN A 72 17.40 17.39 15.03
C GLN A 72 17.56 16.65 13.70
N MET A 73 18.81 16.43 13.30
CA MET A 73 19.17 15.44 12.28
C MET A 73 19.47 14.14 13.02
N PHE A 74 18.61 13.14 12.88
CA PHE A 74 18.77 11.85 13.55
C PHE A 74 19.40 10.85 12.58
N GLU A 75 20.60 10.40 12.89
CA GLU A 75 21.29 9.35 12.14
C GLU A 75 20.68 7.99 12.47
N VAL A 76 20.31 7.23 11.44
CA VAL A 76 19.77 5.88 11.54
C VAL A 76 20.78 4.93 10.90
N ASP A 77 21.31 4.00 11.69
CA ASP A 77 22.10 2.87 11.19
C ASP A 77 21.16 1.84 10.55
N CYS A 78 21.36 1.55 9.26
CA CYS A 78 20.49 0.66 8.50
C CYS A 78 20.72 -0.83 8.75
N THR A 79 21.80 -1.19 9.46
CA THR A 79 22.00 -2.54 10.00
C THR A 79 21.29 -2.73 11.35
N GLU A 80 21.12 -1.65 12.13
CA GLU A 80 20.39 -1.68 13.41
C GLU A 80 18.87 -1.51 13.22
N TYR A 81 18.46 -0.61 12.31
CA TYR A 81 17.06 -0.28 12.03
C TYR A 81 16.67 -0.50 10.55
N PRO A 82 16.83 -1.72 10.01
CA PRO A 82 16.58 -1.99 8.59
C PRO A 82 15.12 -1.73 8.17
N LEU A 83 14.15 -1.88 9.08
CA LEU A 83 12.74 -1.55 8.82
C LEU A 83 12.53 -0.08 8.42
N ILE A 84 13.15 0.84 9.16
CA ILE A 84 13.03 2.28 8.90
C ILE A 84 13.76 2.62 7.61
N CYS A 85 14.95 2.03 7.41
CA CYS A 85 15.74 2.28 6.22
C CYS A 85 15.11 1.75 4.94
N GLN A 86 14.46 0.59 4.94
CA GLN A 86 13.75 0.11 3.77
C GLN A 86 12.58 1.02 3.38
N LEU A 87 11.87 1.58 4.37
CA LEU A 87 10.68 2.36 4.10
C LEU A 87 10.97 3.82 3.71
N ARG A 88 12.08 4.36 4.21
CA ARG A 88 12.44 5.77 4.02
C ARG A 88 13.58 5.93 3.04
N GLY A 89 14.56 5.04 3.09
CA GLY A 89 15.79 5.13 2.31
C GLY A 89 15.53 5.18 0.81
N PRO A 90 16.44 5.82 0.04
CA PRO A 90 16.36 5.79 -1.40
C PRO A 90 16.57 4.36 -1.89
N VAL A 91 15.74 3.94 -2.85
CA VAL A 91 15.92 2.69 -3.59
C VAL A 91 17.15 2.85 -4.49
N ILE A 92 18.16 2.01 -4.31
CA ILE A 92 19.43 2.13 -5.03
C ILE A 92 19.49 1.22 -6.26
N ASP A 93 18.84 0.05 -6.22
CA ASP A 93 18.84 -0.88 -7.35
C ASP A 93 17.57 -1.74 -7.45
N GLU A 94 17.53 -2.60 -8.46
CA GLU A 94 16.43 -3.52 -8.76
C GLU A 94 16.39 -4.77 -7.86
N LYS A 95 17.27 -4.91 -6.86
CA LYS A 95 17.21 -6.07 -5.93
C LYS A 95 16.11 -5.93 -4.89
N GLU A 96 15.49 -4.75 -4.78
CA GLU A 96 14.26 -4.64 -4.01
C GLU A 96 13.16 -5.54 -4.57
N GLU A 97 12.38 -6.10 -3.67
CA GLU A 97 11.31 -7.02 -4.05
C GLU A 97 10.32 -6.34 -4.99
N THR A 98 10.04 -6.95 -6.14
CA THR A 98 8.99 -6.49 -7.04
C THR A 98 7.65 -7.07 -6.59
N ARG A 99 6.58 -6.27 -6.73
CA ARG A 99 5.22 -6.79 -6.64
C ARG A 99 5.02 -7.77 -7.79
N GLU A 100 5.09 -9.06 -7.51
CA GLU A 100 4.67 -10.08 -8.49
C GLU A 100 3.21 -9.83 -8.85
N VAL A 101 3.00 -9.47 -10.12
CA VAL A 101 1.68 -9.36 -10.73
C VAL A 101 1.18 -10.80 -10.85
N ASP A 102 0.08 -11.13 -10.17
CA ASP A 102 -0.63 -12.44 -10.19
C ASP A 102 -0.48 -13.40 -8.97
N ASP A 103 -0.06 -12.92 -7.79
CA ASP A 103 -0.09 -13.72 -6.54
C ASP A 103 -1.22 -13.30 -5.56
N ASP A 104 -2.35 -12.87 -6.11
CA ASP A 104 -3.50 -12.43 -5.32
C ASP A 104 -4.31 -13.62 -4.78
N ILE A 105 -4.50 -13.64 -3.46
CA ILE A 105 -5.33 -14.63 -2.75
C ILE A 105 -6.63 -14.02 -2.22
N PRO A 106 -7.73 -14.77 -2.18
CA PRO A 106 -8.97 -14.29 -1.60
C PRO A 106 -8.84 -14.09 -0.09
N HIS A 107 -9.46 -13.02 0.41
CA HIS A 107 -9.52 -12.77 1.84
C HIS A 107 -10.27 -13.93 2.55
N PRO A 108 -9.73 -14.52 3.63
CA PRO A 108 -10.33 -15.69 4.27
C PRO A 108 -11.78 -15.52 4.73
N ASP A 109 -12.14 -14.32 5.20
CA ASP A 109 -13.50 -13.98 5.62
C ASP A 109 -14.41 -13.46 4.48
N CYS A 110 -13.95 -13.54 3.22
CA CYS A 110 -14.73 -13.16 2.04
C CYS A 110 -15.17 -14.42 1.25
N PRO A 111 -16.43 -14.87 1.41
CA PRO A 111 -16.94 -16.02 0.66
C PRO A 111 -16.98 -15.71 -0.85
N ASP A 112 -16.76 -16.74 -1.68
CA ASP A 112 -16.93 -16.59 -3.12
C ASP A 112 -18.42 -16.48 -3.46
N MET A 113 -18.83 -15.27 -3.81
CA MET A 113 -20.19 -14.95 -4.27
C MET A 113 -20.19 -14.38 -5.70
N THR A 114 -19.18 -14.73 -6.49
CA THR A 114 -19.05 -14.27 -7.88
C THR A 114 -20.17 -14.81 -8.78
N ALA A 115 -20.71 -16.00 -8.48
CA ALA A 115 -21.87 -16.56 -9.17
C ALA A 115 -23.15 -15.73 -8.99
N GLN A 116 -23.30 -15.06 -7.85
CA GLN A 116 -24.37 -14.11 -7.54
C GLN A 116 -24.07 -12.73 -8.15
N GLY A 117 -22.82 -12.51 -8.59
CA GLY A 117 -22.31 -11.30 -9.22
C GLY A 117 -21.81 -10.25 -8.24
N TYR A 118 -21.37 -10.67 -7.06
CA TYR A 118 -20.60 -9.86 -6.13
C TYR A 118 -19.11 -10.07 -6.36
N ARG A 119 -18.31 -9.05 -6.10
CA ARG A 119 -16.85 -9.16 -6.19
C ARG A 119 -16.31 -9.98 -5.02
N GLN A 120 -15.20 -10.67 -5.25
CA GLN A 120 -14.43 -11.29 -4.19
C GLN A 120 -13.28 -10.35 -3.81
N PHE A 121 -13.15 -10.05 -2.52
CA PHE A 121 -12.03 -9.28 -2.01
C PHE A 121 -10.77 -10.14 -1.99
N LYS A 122 -9.71 -9.65 -2.63
CA LYS A 122 -8.41 -10.31 -2.74
C LYS A 122 -7.30 -9.34 -2.33
N TYR A 123 -6.18 -9.90 -1.89
CA TYR A 123 -4.96 -9.16 -1.60
C TYR A 123 -3.74 -9.99 -2.02
N ASN A 124 -2.61 -9.33 -2.25
CA ASN A 124 -1.37 -10.01 -2.65
C ASN A 124 -0.82 -10.82 -1.47
N ARG A 125 -0.53 -12.11 -1.71
CA ARG A 125 0.02 -13.00 -0.67
C ARG A 125 1.39 -12.55 -0.17
N HIS A 126 2.17 -11.89 -1.02
CA HIS A 126 3.47 -11.35 -0.68
C HIS A 126 3.34 -9.94 -0.11
N LEU A 127 3.56 -9.81 1.20
CA LEU A 127 3.36 -8.55 1.93
C LEU A 127 4.62 -7.70 1.92
N PHE A 128 4.48 -6.44 1.49
CA PHE A 128 5.57 -5.47 1.55
C PHE A 128 5.55 -4.71 2.87
N ILE A 129 6.67 -4.06 3.20
CA ILE A 129 6.79 -3.26 4.43
C ILE A 129 5.76 -2.13 4.45
N GLU A 130 5.53 -1.51 3.30
CA GLU A 130 4.50 -0.48 3.07
C GLU A 130 3.07 -1.00 3.30
N ASP A 131 2.87 -2.31 3.21
CA ASP A 131 1.58 -2.92 3.49
C ASP A 131 1.29 -3.05 4.98
N LEU A 132 2.35 -3.06 5.80
CA LEU A 132 2.28 -3.30 7.23
C LEU A 132 2.50 -2.02 8.06
N TYR A 133 3.26 -1.05 7.53
CA TYR A 133 3.70 0.13 8.28
C TYR A 133 3.39 1.44 7.55
N ASP A 134 3.02 2.47 8.33
CA ASP A 134 2.74 3.80 7.82
C ASP A 134 4.01 4.66 7.77
N ALA A 135 4.58 4.84 6.58
CA ALA A 135 5.77 5.65 6.36
C ALA A 135 5.65 7.10 6.84
N SER A 136 4.44 7.64 6.94
CA SER A 136 4.21 9.03 7.38
C SER A 136 4.29 9.22 8.89
N THR A 137 4.39 8.12 9.65
CA THR A 137 4.31 8.12 11.11
C THR A 137 5.65 7.93 11.81
N VAL A 138 6.76 8.03 11.07
CA VAL A 138 8.11 7.88 11.63
C VAL A 138 8.36 8.95 12.69
N LYS A 139 8.80 8.51 13.87
CA LYS A 139 9.14 9.36 15.01
C LYS A 139 10.35 8.84 15.74
N VAL A 140 11.11 9.74 16.36
CA VAL A 140 12.17 9.38 17.30
C VAL A 140 11.67 9.59 18.72
N VAL A 141 11.60 8.51 19.49
CA VAL A 141 11.17 8.52 20.90
C VAL A 141 12.31 7.97 21.73
N ASP A 142 12.78 8.76 22.70
CA ASP A 142 13.91 8.39 23.59
C ASP A 142 15.17 7.92 22.84
N GLY A 143 15.44 8.50 21.67
CA GLY A 143 16.60 8.16 20.84
C GLY A 143 16.43 6.91 19.99
N VAL A 144 15.22 6.34 19.93
CA VAL A 144 14.91 5.16 19.10
C VAL A 144 13.93 5.58 17.99
N PRO A 145 14.22 5.28 16.70
CA PRO A 145 13.26 5.51 15.63
C PRO A 145 12.13 4.47 15.73
N THR A 146 10.91 4.96 15.65
CA THR A 146 9.67 4.19 15.80
C THR A 146 8.73 4.51 14.65
N ILE A 147 7.86 3.56 14.33
CA ILE A 147 6.89 3.67 13.26
C ILE A 147 5.59 2.98 13.65
N HIS A 148 4.46 3.51 13.18
CA HIS A 148 3.15 2.90 13.39
C HIS A 148 2.97 1.72 12.44
N ALA A 149 2.68 0.54 13.02
CA ALA A 149 2.15 -0.58 12.26
C ALA A 149 0.64 -0.36 12.06
N PHE A 150 0.16 -0.51 10.84
CA PHE A 150 -1.26 -0.36 10.55
C PHE A 150 -2.10 -1.33 11.39
N THR A 151 -3.23 -0.85 11.88
CA THR A 151 -4.32 -1.73 12.33
C THR A 151 -5.02 -2.36 11.12
N VAL A 152 -5.80 -3.42 11.36
CA VAL A 152 -6.63 -4.06 10.31
C VAL A 152 -7.52 -3.02 9.62
N GLN A 153 -8.20 -2.19 10.42
CA GLN A 153 -9.12 -1.17 9.94
C GLN A 153 -8.42 -0.09 9.13
N GLU A 154 -7.25 0.38 9.59
CA GLU A 154 -6.50 1.40 8.85
C GLU A 154 -6.01 0.86 7.50
N LYS A 155 -5.47 -0.36 7.46
CA LYS A 155 -4.97 -0.93 6.20
C LYS A 155 -6.09 -1.26 5.23
N MET A 156 -7.21 -1.80 5.70
CA MET A 156 -8.37 -2.06 4.84
C MET A 156 -9.01 -0.72 4.43
N LEU A 157 -9.58 -0.02 5.40
CA LEU A 157 -10.59 1.03 5.17
C LEU A 157 -9.99 2.44 5.10
N GLY A 158 -8.70 2.61 5.38
CA GLY A 158 -8.07 3.93 5.52
C GLY A 158 -8.61 4.74 6.70
N ARG A 159 -9.18 4.07 7.71
CA ARG A 159 -9.79 4.71 8.89
C ARG A 159 -9.71 3.80 10.12
N PRO A 160 -9.74 4.34 11.35
CA PRO A 160 -9.53 3.54 12.56
C PRO A 160 -10.76 2.74 13.02
N ASN A 161 -11.96 3.02 12.48
CA ASN A 161 -13.21 2.45 12.96
C ASN A 161 -13.82 1.49 11.94
N ASP A 162 -14.41 0.40 12.44
CA ASP A 162 -15.18 -0.54 11.63
C ASP A 162 -16.35 0.13 10.92
N LEU A 163 -16.72 -0.41 9.77
CA LEU A 163 -17.95 -0.09 9.06
C LEU A 163 -19.15 -0.71 9.77
N THR A 164 -20.25 0.01 9.69
CA THR A 164 -21.57 -0.49 10.09
C THR A 164 -22.38 -0.86 8.85
N TRP A 165 -23.44 -1.64 9.04
CA TRP A 165 -24.40 -1.89 7.96
C TRP A 165 -25.07 -0.59 7.47
N ASP A 166 -25.16 0.45 8.30
CA ASP A 166 -25.63 1.76 7.85
C ASP A 166 -24.66 2.43 6.87
N ASP A 167 -23.34 2.28 7.07
CA ASP A 167 -22.34 2.75 6.11
C ASP A 167 -22.47 2.02 4.76
N ILE A 168 -22.68 0.70 4.78
CA ILE A 168 -22.88 -0.10 3.57
C ILE A 168 -24.17 0.30 2.85
N ARG A 169 -25.26 0.51 3.60
CA ARG A 169 -26.52 1.03 3.07
C ARG A 169 -26.35 2.42 2.45
N SER A 170 -25.54 3.28 3.06
CA SER A 170 -25.21 4.61 2.56
C SER A 170 -24.40 4.53 1.26
N HIS A 171 -23.35 3.72 1.22
CA HIS A 171 -22.54 3.50 0.01
C HIS A 171 -23.39 2.99 -1.16
N ARG A 172 -24.24 1.99 -0.90
CA ARG A 172 -25.23 1.50 -1.85
C ARG A 172 -26.15 2.61 -2.37
N ASN A 173 -26.67 3.46 -1.49
CA ASN A 173 -27.56 4.55 -1.89
C ASN A 173 -26.83 5.54 -2.80
N THR A 174 -25.55 5.82 -2.54
CA THR A 174 -24.69 6.64 -3.42
C THR A 174 -24.53 6.01 -4.80
N GLN A 175 -24.23 4.70 -4.88
CA GLN A 175 -24.12 3.96 -6.14
C GLN A 175 -25.45 3.95 -6.92
N LEU A 176 -26.58 3.80 -6.23
CA LEU A 176 -27.91 3.92 -6.84
C LEU A 176 -28.17 5.33 -7.37
N ALA A 177 -27.85 6.37 -6.61
CA ALA A 177 -28.02 7.75 -7.04
C ALA A 177 -27.15 8.08 -8.27
N GLN A 178 -25.90 7.61 -8.31
CA GLN A 178 -25.00 7.77 -9.46
C GLN A 178 -25.53 7.11 -10.74
N THR A 179 -26.38 6.09 -10.61
CA THR A 179 -26.96 5.37 -11.75
C THR A 179 -28.35 5.84 -12.15
N ASP A 180 -28.91 6.86 -11.51
CA ASP A 180 -30.26 7.35 -11.83
C ASP A 180 -30.34 7.94 -13.25
N GLY A 181 -29.27 8.55 -13.76
CA GLY A 181 -29.18 9.08 -15.12
C GLY A 181 -28.81 8.04 -16.19
N GLN A 182 -28.54 6.79 -15.82
CA GLN A 182 -28.02 5.77 -16.74
C GLN A 182 -29.12 4.97 -17.46
N ILE A 183 -30.40 5.25 -17.17
CA ILE A 183 -31.56 4.61 -17.79
C ILE A 183 -32.40 5.69 -18.48
N ALA A 184 -32.39 5.72 -19.81
CA ALA A 184 -33.25 6.58 -20.61
C ALA A 184 -34.31 5.77 -21.38
N GLU A 185 -35.44 6.40 -21.72
CA GLU A 185 -36.57 5.73 -22.39
C GLU A 185 -36.24 5.27 -23.81
N ASP A 186 -35.28 5.89 -24.48
CA ASP A 186 -34.84 5.61 -25.85
C ASP A 186 -33.74 4.54 -25.94
N MET A 187 -33.20 4.08 -24.80
CA MET A 187 -32.18 3.04 -24.79
C MET A 187 -32.71 1.67 -25.24
N PRO A 188 -31.87 0.83 -25.88
CA PRO A 188 -32.16 -0.57 -26.16
C PRO A 188 -32.61 -1.33 -24.90
N GLU A 189 -33.58 -2.23 -25.05
CA GLU A 189 -34.22 -2.92 -23.91
C GLU A 189 -33.25 -3.85 -23.17
N ASP A 190 -32.30 -4.46 -23.89
CA ASP A 190 -31.20 -5.24 -23.32
C ASP A 190 -30.35 -4.38 -22.38
N MET A 191 -29.96 -3.17 -22.82
CA MET A 191 -29.18 -2.26 -21.99
C MET A 191 -29.93 -1.80 -20.74
N LYS A 192 -31.22 -1.49 -20.88
CA LYS A 192 -32.10 -1.17 -19.74
C LYS A 192 -32.17 -2.32 -18.74
N ASN A 193 -32.29 -3.55 -19.22
CA ASN A 193 -32.39 -4.73 -18.36
C ASN A 193 -31.09 -5.01 -17.61
N THR A 194 -29.92 -4.76 -18.23
CA THR A 194 -28.63 -4.83 -17.55
C THR A 194 -28.55 -3.84 -16.38
N TRP A 195 -28.95 -2.58 -16.59
CA TRP A 195 -28.97 -1.56 -15.52
C TRP A 195 -30.00 -1.86 -14.42
N LYS A 196 -31.20 -2.33 -14.78
CA LYS A 196 -32.21 -2.77 -13.81
C LYS A 196 -31.67 -3.92 -12.94
N THR A 197 -31.00 -4.89 -13.56
CA THR A 197 -30.39 -6.04 -12.86
C THR A 197 -29.30 -5.57 -11.90
N TYR A 198 -28.38 -4.71 -12.35
CA TYR A 198 -27.34 -4.14 -11.49
C TYR A 198 -27.91 -3.39 -10.29
N ARG A 199 -28.89 -2.51 -10.50
CA ARG A 199 -29.55 -1.76 -9.42
C ARG A 199 -30.30 -2.68 -8.46
N GLN A 200 -30.87 -3.79 -8.93
CA GLN A 200 -31.49 -4.78 -8.07
C GLN A 200 -30.43 -5.47 -7.19
N LYS A 201 -29.32 -5.92 -7.76
CA LYS A 201 -28.19 -6.50 -7.01
C LYS A 201 -27.65 -5.56 -5.93
N LEU A 202 -27.54 -4.27 -6.23
CA LEU A 202 -27.16 -3.25 -5.24
C LEU A 202 -28.15 -3.21 -4.07
N ARG A 203 -29.46 -3.30 -4.33
CA ARG A 203 -30.49 -3.29 -3.27
C ARG A 203 -30.42 -4.53 -2.40
N ASP A 204 -30.21 -5.67 -3.01
CA ASP A 204 -30.18 -6.97 -2.33
C ASP A 204 -28.87 -7.21 -1.56
N LEU A 205 -27.79 -6.53 -1.97
CA LEU A 205 -26.44 -6.70 -1.42
C LEU A 205 -26.36 -6.75 0.10
N PRO A 206 -26.92 -5.79 0.89
CA PRO A 206 -26.76 -5.85 2.33
C PRO A 206 -27.41 -7.08 2.95
N THR A 207 -28.60 -7.46 2.47
CA THR A 207 -29.33 -8.63 2.98
C THR A 207 -28.62 -9.93 2.61
N GLU A 208 -28.14 -10.06 1.37
CA GLU A 208 -27.45 -11.27 0.90
C GLU A 208 -26.11 -11.47 1.60
N LEU A 209 -25.32 -10.40 1.76
CA LEU A 209 -24.02 -10.47 2.43
C LEU A 209 -24.16 -10.69 3.95
N GLU A 210 -25.16 -10.07 4.58
CA GLU A 210 -25.46 -10.32 6.00
C GLU A 210 -25.88 -11.79 6.22
N ALA A 211 -26.72 -12.34 5.34
CA ALA A 211 -27.12 -13.75 5.39
C ALA A 211 -25.95 -14.71 5.13
N ALA A 212 -24.95 -14.30 4.36
CA ALA A 212 -23.72 -15.05 4.13
C ALA A 212 -22.70 -14.91 5.27
N GLY A 213 -23.01 -14.16 6.33
CA GLY A 213 -22.13 -13.95 7.49
C GLY A 213 -20.95 -13.01 7.24
N VAL A 214 -21.03 -12.19 6.18
CA VAL A 214 -19.97 -11.25 5.81
C VAL A 214 -20.01 -10.03 6.72
N SER A 215 -18.85 -9.62 7.25
CA SER A 215 -18.76 -8.39 8.05
C SER A 215 -18.93 -7.15 7.16
N PRO A 216 -19.40 -6.01 7.70
CA PRO A 216 -19.52 -4.78 6.92
C PRO A 216 -18.20 -4.33 6.28
N ASN A 217 -17.06 -4.53 6.96
CA ASN A 217 -15.73 -4.20 6.43
C ASN A 217 -15.43 -4.94 5.12
N ILE A 218 -15.74 -6.24 5.06
CA ILE A 218 -15.54 -7.06 3.87
C ILE A 218 -16.61 -6.75 2.82
N ALA A 219 -17.86 -6.55 3.24
CA ALA A 219 -18.97 -6.23 2.35
C ALA A 219 -18.71 -4.95 1.52
N TYR A 220 -17.93 -4.00 2.05
CA TYR A 220 -17.50 -2.80 1.34
C TYR A 220 -16.75 -3.10 0.03
N TYR A 221 -15.98 -4.20 -0.03
CA TYR A 221 -15.21 -4.60 -1.21
C TYR A 221 -15.96 -5.56 -2.14
N MET A 222 -17.16 -6.01 -1.77
CA MET A 222 -17.93 -7.00 -2.52
C MET A 222 -18.98 -6.39 -3.46
N PHE A 223 -19.02 -5.07 -3.59
CA PHE A 223 -19.98 -4.39 -4.48
C PHE A 223 -19.89 -4.90 -5.93
N PRO A 224 -21.02 -5.12 -6.62
CA PRO A 224 -21.02 -5.55 -8.01
C PRO A 224 -20.36 -4.51 -8.90
N ASP A 225 -19.75 -4.94 -10.00
CA ASP A 225 -19.22 -4.01 -11.00
C ASP A 225 -20.36 -3.33 -11.75
N GLN A 226 -20.18 -2.02 -11.98
CA GLN A 226 -21.11 -1.27 -12.80
C GLN A 226 -21.14 -1.82 -14.25
N PRO A 227 -22.31 -1.90 -14.88
CA PRO A 227 -22.43 -2.27 -16.29
C PRO A 227 -21.51 -1.43 -17.17
N TYR A 228 -20.93 -2.08 -18.19
CA TYR A 228 -20.06 -1.45 -19.18
C TYR A 228 -18.78 -0.82 -18.62
N TYR A 229 -18.43 -1.09 -17.36
CA TYR A 229 -17.09 -0.81 -16.88
C TYR A 229 -16.10 -1.61 -17.72
N THR A 230 -15.15 -0.89 -18.30
CA THR A 230 -13.96 -1.47 -18.92
C THR A 230 -12.79 -0.96 -18.10
N ALA A 231 -12.01 -1.89 -17.54
CA ALA A 231 -10.77 -1.50 -16.92
C ALA A 231 -9.89 -0.82 -17.97
N PRO A 232 -9.19 0.28 -17.64
CA PRO A 232 -8.19 0.83 -18.53
C PRO A 232 -7.19 -0.29 -18.91
N PRO A 233 -6.67 -0.28 -20.14
CA PRO A 233 -5.63 -1.24 -20.51
C PRO A 233 -4.48 -1.15 -19.51
N ALA A 234 -3.96 -2.30 -19.10
CA ALA A 234 -2.73 -2.34 -18.29
C ALA A 234 -1.64 -1.54 -19.01
N ASP A 235 -0.83 -0.80 -18.27
CA ASP A 235 0.31 -0.12 -18.86
C ASP A 235 1.13 -1.16 -19.64
N PRO A 236 1.50 -0.86 -20.90
CA PRO A 236 2.30 -1.80 -21.68
C PRO A 236 3.57 -2.11 -20.90
N GLU A 237 3.91 -3.41 -20.79
CA GLU A 237 5.21 -3.80 -20.27
C GLU A 237 6.27 -2.95 -20.98
N PRO A 238 7.22 -2.34 -20.24
CA PRO A 238 8.32 -1.67 -20.89
C PRO A 238 8.96 -2.66 -21.87
N PRO A 239 9.25 -2.24 -23.12
CA PRO A 239 9.81 -3.15 -24.11
C PRO A 239 11.07 -3.81 -23.53
N ALA A 240 11.26 -5.11 -23.79
CA ALA A 240 12.41 -5.90 -23.33
C ALA A 240 13.79 -5.33 -23.79
N ASP A 241 13.74 -4.33 -24.64
CA ASP A 241 14.80 -3.58 -25.27
C ASP A 241 14.75 -2.08 -24.94
N ALA A 242 14.12 -1.70 -23.82
CA ALA A 242 14.31 -0.41 -23.18
C ALA A 242 15.82 -0.18 -23.04
N THR A 243 16.30 0.80 -23.80
CA THR A 243 17.70 1.22 -23.85
C THR A 243 18.26 1.32 -22.45
N ALA A 244 19.38 0.62 -22.21
CA ALA A 244 20.12 0.65 -20.96
C ALA A 244 20.07 2.04 -20.33
N ASP A 245 19.72 2.09 -19.05
CA ASP A 245 19.75 3.32 -18.27
C ASP A 245 21.05 4.06 -18.55
N TRP A 246 20.93 5.36 -18.79
CA TRP A 246 22.06 6.21 -19.07
C TRP A 246 23.08 6.08 -17.94
N ALA A 247 24.19 5.39 -18.20
CA ALA A 247 25.33 5.36 -17.31
C ALA A 247 26.20 6.59 -17.59
N PRO A 248 26.63 7.36 -16.57
CA PRO A 248 27.59 8.42 -16.78
C PRO A 248 28.88 7.79 -17.37
N PRO A 249 29.54 8.47 -18.33
CA PRO A 249 30.76 7.94 -18.93
C PRO A 249 31.78 7.71 -17.81
N SER A 250 32.16 6.44 -17.63
CA SER A 250 33.22 6.02 -16.71
C SER A 250 34.41 6.95 -16.90
N SER A 251 34.87 7.56 -15.80
CA SER A 251 36.11 8.33 -15.73
C SER A 251 37.24 7.50 -16.30
N GLY A 252 37.56 7.77 -17.57
CA GLY A 252 38.64 7.12 -18.28
C GLY A 252 39.92 7.28 -17.48
N VAL A 253 40.48 6.13 -17.12
CA VAL A 253 41.86 5.98 -16.68
C VAL A 253 42.75 6.74 -17.67
N ILE A 254 43.34 7.85 -17.23
CA ILE A 254 44.47 8.46 -17.92
C ILE A 254 45.64 7.49 -17.72
N GLY A 255 46.03 6.81 -18.79
CA GLY A 255 47.05 5.76 -18.77
C GLY A 255 47.74 5.59 -20.11
N ASN A 256 48.52 6.59 -20.52
CA ASN A 256 49.84 6.59 -21.18
C ASN A 256 50.04 7.81 -22.07
#